data_AF-A8MHS9-F1
#
_entry.id   AF-A8MHS9-F1
#
_cell.length_a   1.000
_cell.length_b   1.000
_cell.length_c   1.000
_cell.angle_alpha   90.00
_cell.angle_beta   90.00
_cell.angle_gamma   90.00
#
_symmetry.space_group_name_H-M   'P 1'
#
loop_
_entity.id
_entity.type
_entity.pdbx_description
1 polymer ?
#
loop_
_entity_poly.entity_id
_entity_poly.type
_entity_poly.pdbx_seq_one_letter_code
_entity_poly.pdbx_strand_id
1 'polypeptide(L)'
;MTFGKRLKKLREEKSWQLEKVAKYLKVSIATVSNYERDFRKPDIDTINKIADLFEVTSDYLIGRTSIKDAILLENEDLPKELKEIGIEYLEVNKELKKKGLSPEDILDIIEAIEKTGLRKRDR
;
A
#
# COMPACT_ATOMS: atom_id res chain seq x y z
N MET A 1 6.23 -14.07 4.41
CA MET A 1 5.32 -14.07 5.59
C MET A 1 3.99 -14.66 5.17
N THR A 2 3.45 -15.63 5.91
CA THR A 2 2.17 -16.31 5.60
C THR A 2 0.98 -15.44 6.02
N PHE A 3 -0.23 -15.79 5.55
CA PHE A 3 -1.48 -15.11 5.90
C PHE A 3 -1.66 -15.03 7.42
N GLY A 4 -1.53 -16.15 8.14
CA GLY A 4 -1.71 -16.20 9.58
C GLY A 4 -0.75 -15.28 10.34
N LYS A 5 0.52 -15.26 9.92
CA LYS A 5 1.52 -14.33 10.46
C LYS A 5 1.16 -12.87 10.21
N ARG A 6 0.58 -12.53 9.04
CA ARG A 6 0.13 -11.16 8.74
C ARG A 6 -1.04 -10.75 9.61
N LEU A 7 -2.05 -11.61 9.73
CA LEU A 7 -3.22 -11.38 10.58
C LEU A 7 -2.80 -11.16 12.04
N LYS A 8 -1.94 -12.04 12.56
CA LYS A 8 -1.40 -11.91 13.91
C LYS A 8 -0.69 -10.58 14.11
N LYS A 9 0.19 -10.21 13.17
CA LYS A 9 0.91 -8.94 13.20
C LYS A 9 -0.03 -7.74 13.25
N LEU A 10 -1.05 -7.68 12.38
CA LEU A 10 -2.02 -6.58 12.36
C LEU A 10 -2.80 -6.48 13.68
N ARG A 11 -3.21 -7.62 14.24
CA ARG A 11 -3.90 -7.67 15.53
C ARG A 11 -3.02 -7.15 16.66
N GLU A 12 -1.76 -7.56 16.70
CA GLU A 12 -0.78 -7.14 17.71
C GLU A 12 -0.40 -5.67 17.60
N GLU A 13 -0.29 -5.13 16.38
CA GLU A 13 -0.06 -3.69 16.14
C GLU A 13 -1.17 -2.81 16.70
N LYS A 14 -2.42 -3.28 16.65
CA LYS A 14 -3.57 -2.60 17.29
C LYS A 14 -3.73 -2.96 18.77
N SER A 15 -2.85 -3.79 19.34
CA SER A 15 -2.92 -4.30 20.72
C SER A 15 -4.27 -4.98 21.03
N TRP A 16 -4.85 -5.70 20.05
CA TRP A 16 -6.14 -6.35 20.22
C TRP A 16 -6.01 -7.81 20.66
N GLN A 17 -6.95 -8.26 21.50
CA GLN A 17 -7.11 -9.67 21.83
C GLN A 17 -7.83 -10.43 20.70
N LEU A 18 -7.69 -11.75 20.66
CA LEU A 18 -8.31 -12.60 19.62
C LEU A 18 -9.83 -12.48 19.63
N GLU A 19 -10.41 -12.29 20.80
CA GLU A 19 -11.83 -12.08 21.11
C GLU A 19 -12.42 -10.94 20.29
N LYS A 20 -11.67 -9.84 20.14
CA LYS A 20 -12.13 -8.67 19.40
C LYS A 20 -12.26 -8.97 17.90
N VAL A 21 -11.25 -9.63 17.32
CA VAL A 21 -11.26 -10.03 15.91
C VAL A 21 -12.35 -11.08 15.68
N ALA A 22 -12.48 -12.06 16.58
CA ALA A 22 -13.50 -13.10 16.51
C ALA A 22 -14.92 -12.52 16.53
N LYS A 23 -15.18 -11.56 17.43
CA LYS A 23 -16.45 -10.84 17.53
C LYS A 23 -16.78 -10.09 16.24
N TYR A 24 -15.81 -9.39 15.65
CA TYR A 24 -16.02 -8.67 14.38
C TYR A 24 -16.35 -9.62 13.23
N LEU A 25 -15.59 -10.72 13.10
CA LEU A 25 -15.77 -11.71 12.05
C LEU A 25 -16.98 -12.64 12.26
N LYS A 26 -17.63 -12.57 13.43
CA LYS A 26 -18.71 -13.47 13.86
C LYS A 26 -18.30 -14.94 13.81
N VAL A 27 -17.08 -15.24 14.28
CA VAL A 27 -16.53 -16.60 14.40
C VAL A 27 -16.05 -16.86 15.83
N SER A 28 -15.67 -18.10 16.13
CA SER A 28 -15.07 -18.42 17.44
C SER A 28 -13.63 -17.90 17.58
N ILE A 29 -13.18 -17.65 18.80
CA ILE A 29 -11.79 -17.28 19.14
C ILE A 29 -10.81 -18.32 18.61
N ALA A 30 -11.15 -19.62 18.76
CA ALA A 30 -10.36 -20.73 18.24
C ALA A 30 -10.19 -20.68 16.72
N THR A 31 -11.20 -20.19 15.99
CA THR A 31 -11.12 -20.02 14.53
C THR A 31 -10.12 -18.93 14.15
N VAL A 32 -10.12 -17.78 14.83
CA VAL A 32 -9.10 -16.74 14.61
C VAL A 32 -7.71 -17.25 14.97
N SER A 33 -7.57 -17.95 16.10
CA SER A 33 -6.29 -18.59 16.49
C SER A 33 -5.79 -19.59 15.43
N ASN A 34 -6.69 -20.37 14.83
CA ASN A 34 -6.35 -21.29 13.74
C ASN A 34 -5.94 -20.56 12.47
N TYR A 35 -6.56 -19.41 12.16
CA TYR A 35 -6.12 -18.55 11.06
C TYR A 35 -4.70 -18.03 11.30
N GLU A 36 -4.42 -17.49 12.48
CA GLU A 36 -3.09 -16.92 12.82
C GLU A 36 -1.96 -17.95 12.83
N ARG A 37 -2.28 -19.22 13.10
CA ARG A 37 -1.33 -20.35 13.07
C ARG A 37 -1.27 -21.06 11.72
N ASP A 38 -1.97 -20.55 10.70
CA ASP A 38 -2.08 -21.16 9.37
C ASP A 38 -2.67 -22.59 9.37
N PHE A 39 -3.38 -22.99 10.45
CA PHE A 39 -4.05 -24.30 10.56
C PHE A 39 -5.37 -24.35 9.80
N ARG A 40 -5.99 -23.19 9.59
CA ARG A 40 -7.18 -23.03 8.75
C ARG A 40 -6.96 -21.82 7.85
N LYS A 41 -7.43 -21.90 6.61
CA LYS A 41 -7.51 -20.73 5.73
C LYS A 41 -8.92 -20.13 5.82
N PRO A 42 -9.05 -18.80 5.92
CA PRO A 42 -10.34 -18.13 5.74
C PRO A 42 -10.80 -18.22 4.29
N ASP A 43 -12.11 -18.09 4.08
CA ASP A 43 -12.70 -17.89 2.75
C ASP A 43 -12.51 -16.44 2.27
N ILE A 44 -12.90 -16.18 1.02
CA ILE A 44 -12.75 -14.87 0.39
C ILE A 44 -13.52 -13.79 1.18
N ASP A 45 -14.75 -14.08 1.61
CA ASP A 45 -15.57 -13.14 2.37
C ASP A 45 -14.93 -12.77 3.71
N THR A 46 -14.33 -13.74 4.39
CA THR A 46 -13.61 -13.51 5.65
C THR A 46 -12.32 -12.74 5.41
N ILE A 47 -11.60 -13.00 4.31
CA ILE A 47 -10.41 -12.21 3.94
C ILE A 47 -10.79 -10.75 3.72
N ASN A 48 -11.88 -10.47 3.00
CA ASN A 48 -12.35 -9.11 2.75
C ASN A 48 -12.73 -8.41 4.07
N LYS A 49 -13.46 -9.08 4.98
CA LYS A 49 -13.77 -8.52 6.30
C LYS A 49 -12.52 -8.24 7.13
N ILE A 50 -11.48 -9.06 7.03
CA ILE A 50 -10.20 -8.84 7.71
C ILE A 50 -9.48 -7.63 7.08
N ALA A 51 -9.50 -7.51 5.76
CA ALA A 51 -8.96 -6.37 5.03
C ALA A 51 -9.63 -5.07 5.51
N ASP A 52 -10.95 -5.03 5.54
CA ASP A 52 -11.74 -3.89 6.01
C ASP A 52 -11.45 -3.57 7.50
N LEU A 53 -11.42 -4.59 8.36
CA LEU A 53 -11.17 -4.42 9.80
C LEU A 53 -9.83 -3.76 10.11
N PHE A 54 -8.81 -4.06 9.31
CA PHE A 54 -7.46 -3.57 9.51
C PHE A 54 -7.06 -2.46 8.54
N GLU A 55 -7.98 -2.03 7.68
CA GLU A 55 -7.76 -0.99 6.64
C GLU A 55 -6.56 -1.32 5.73
N VAL A 56 -6.45 -2.59 5.33
CA VAL A 56 -5.38 -3.08 4.45
C VAL A 56 -5.97 -3.76 3.22
N THR A 57 -5.14 -4.02 2.21
CA THR A 57 -5.60 -4.81 1.04
C THR A 57 -5.62 -6.31 1.30
N SER A 58 -6.52 -7.01 0.60
CA SER A 58 -6.48 -8.47 0.50
C SER A 58 -5.16 -8.97 -0.08
N ASP A 59 -4.57 -8.24 -1.04
CA ASP A 59 -3.24 -8.52 -1.62
C ASP A 59 -2.12 -8.48 -0.59
N TYR A 60 -2.16 -7.54 0.36
CA TYR A 60 -1.27 -7.54 1.51
C TYR A 60 -1.48 -8.81 2.34
N LEU A 61 -2.73 -9.08 2.75
CA LEU A 61 -3.05 -10.21 3.65
C LEU A 61 -2.62 -11.56 3.09
N ILE A 62 -2.88 -11.81 1.80
CA ILE A 62 -2.53 -13.08 1.13
C ILE A 62 -1.07 -13.13 0.66
N GLY A 63 -0.32 -12.04 0.86
CA GLY A 63 1.12 -12.02 0.67
C GLY A 63 1.62 -11.71 -0.74
N ARG A 64 0.78 -11.12 -1.59
CA ARG A 64 1.16 -10.63 -2.94
C ARG A 64 2.01 -9.36 -2.90
N THR A 65 1.87 -8.56 -1.84
CA THR A 65 2.65 -7.34 -1.62
C THR A 65 3.12 -7.21 -0.16
N SER A 66 4.17 -6.44 0.07
CA SER A 66 4.62 -6.02 1.41
C SER A 66 3.96 -4.71 1.86
N ILE A 67 3.32 -3.99 0.94
CA ILE A 67 2.64 -2.71 1.19
C ILE A 67 1.27 -3.01 1.81
N LYS A 68 1.00 -2.52 3.03
CA LYS A 68 -0.26 -2.71 3.75
C LYS A 68 -1.41 -1.99 3.06
N ASP A 69 -1.14 -0.73 2.75
CA ASP A 69 -2.09 0.20 2.23
C ASP A 69 -1.96 0.17 0.70
N ALA A 70 -3.01 -0.22 -0.02
CA ALA A 70 -3.14 0.37 -1.34
C ALA A 70 -3.55 1.80 -1.08
N ILE A 71 -2.84 2.74 -1.69
CA ILE A 71 -3.44 4.05 -1.91
C ILE A 71 -4.60 3.77 -2.86
N LEU A 72 -5.79 3.52 -2.31
CA LEU A 72 -7.04 3.58 -3.03
C LEU A 72 -7.25 5.07 -3.27
N LEU A 73 -6.56 5.59 -4.29
CA LEU A 73 -6.93 6.86 -4.88
C LEU A 73 -8.32 6.61 -5.46
N GLU A 74 -9.36 6.96 -4.72
CA GLU A 74 -10.66 7.17 -5.35
C GLU A 74 -10.38 8.13 -6.51
N ASN A 75 -10.76 7.71 -7.72
CA ASN A 75 -10.40 8.43 -8.92
C ASN A 75 -10.79 9.92 -8.85
N GLU A 76 -11.69 10.33 -7.96
CA GLU A 76 -12.15 11.70 -7.85
C GLU A 76 -11.15 12.68 -7.20
N ASP A 77 -10.22 12.20 -6.34
CA ASP A 77 -9.24 13.06 -5.65
C ASP A 77 -7.85 13.09 -6.29
N LEU A 78 -7.65 12.30 -7.36
CA LEU A 78 -6.45 12.39 -8.17
C LEU A 78 -6.51 13.70 -8.99
N PRO A 79 -5.55 14.64 -8.80
CA PRO A 79 -5.35 15.73 -9.75
C PRO A 79 -5.38 15.16 -11.17
N LYS A 80 -6.11 15.81 -12.09
CA LYS A 80 -6.25 15.34 -13.48
C LYS A 80 -4.90 15.05 -14.11
N GLU A 81 -3.91 15.87 -13.74
CA GLU A 81 -2.52 15.76 -14.11
C GLU A 81 -1.98 14.38 -13.77
N LEU A 82 -2.20 13.87 -12.56
CA LEU A 82 -1.71 12.54 -12.14
C LEU A 82 -2.40 11.36 -12.85
N LYS A 83 -3.61 11.55 -13.40
CA LYS A 83 -4.28 10.52 -14.22
C LYS A 83 -3.65 10.37 -15.60
N GLU A 84 -3.15 11.48 -16.16
CA GLU A 84 -2.54 11.53 -17.49
C GLU A 84 -1.03 11.18 -17.45
N ILE A 85 -0.37 11.44 -16.31
CA ILE A 85 1.06 11.28 -16.06
C ILE A 85 1.53 9.79 -15.97
N GLY A 86 0.60 8.83 -16.07
CA GLY A 86 0.77 7.44 -15.61
C GLY A 86 1.88 6.57 -16.24
N ILE A 87 2.55 6.99 -17.32
CA ILE A 87 3.66 6.22 -17.93
C ILE A 87 4.97 7.02 -17.92
N GLU A 88 4.94 8.28 -18.33
CA GLU A 88 6.15 9.11 -18.48
C GLU A 88 6.85 9.37 -17.14
N TYR A 89 6.09 9.61 -16.07
CA TYR A 89 6.67 9.81 -14.73
C TYR A 89 7.28 8.54 -14.15
N LEU A 90 6.75 7.37 -14.52
CA LEU A 90 7.30 6.08 -14.09
C LEU A 90 8.63 5.80 -14.82
N GLU A 91 8.73 6.18 -16.09
CA GLU A 91 9.98 6.08 -16.86
C GLU A 91 11.05 7.03 -16.32
N VAL A 92 10.70 8.28 -16.07
CA VAL A 92 11.59 9.26 -15.45
C VAL A 92 12.06 8.76 -14.07
N ASN A 93 11.15 8.31 -13.20
CA ASN A 93 11.51 7.75 -11.89
C ASN A 93 12.43 6.52 -11.97
N LYS A 94 12.25 5.66 -12.98
CA LYS A 94 13.15 4.53 -13.21
C LYS A 94 14.56 5.00 -13.59
N GLU A 95 14.67 5.97 -14.49
CA GLU A 95 15.96 6.52 -14.92
C GLU A 95 16.67 7.29 -13.79
N LEU A 96 15.93 8.04 -12.98
CA LEU A 96 16.45 8.73 -11.80
C LEU A 96 17.05 7.74 -10.81
N LYS A 97 16.34 6.66 -10.49
CA LYS A 97 16.85 5.59 -9.62
C LYS A 97 18.10 4.94 -10.18
N LYS A 98 18.17 4.67 -11.49
CA LYS A 98 19.39 4.13 -12.13
C LYS A 98 20.58 5.07 -12.00
N LYS A 99 20.32 6.38 -12.03
CA LYS A 99 21.33 7.43 -11.87
C LYS A 99 21.64 7.76 -10.40
N GLY A 100 20.96 7.12 -9.45
CA GLY A 100 21.13 7.37 -8.01
C GLY A 100 20.60 8.73 -7.55
N LEU A 101 19.70 9.35 -8.34
CA LEU A 101 19.13 10.66 -8.04
C LEU A 101 17.87 10.51 -7.18
N SER A 102 17.81 11.31 -6.13
CA SER A 102 16.68 11.50 -5.23
C SER A 102 15.69 12.55 -5.78
N PRO A 103 14.45 12.61 -5.25
CA PRO A 103 13.53 13.69 -5.54
C PRO A 103 14.11 15.08 -5.24
N GLU A 104 14.89 15.21 -4.17
CA GLU A 104 15.56 16.45 -3.78
C GLU A 104 16.57 16.89 -4.85
N ASP A 105 17.37 15.97 -5.40
CA ASP A 105 18.32 16.28 -6.48
C ASP A 105 17.63 16.84 -7.73
N ILE A 106 16.39 16.43 -8.01
CA ILE A 106 15.60 16.94 -9.14
C ILE A 106 15.17 18.38 -8.88
N LEU A 107 14.75 18.70 -7.65
CA LEU A 107 14.35 20.05 -7.28
C LEU A 107 15.54 21.01 -7.42
N ASP A 108 16.73 20.58 -6.99
CA ASP A 108 17.96 21.35 -7.14
C ASP A 108 18.32 21.59 -8.61
N ILE A 109 18.12 20.58 -9.48
CA ILE A 109 18.32 20.71 -10.93
C ILE A 109 17.32 21.70 -11.53
N ILE A 110 16.05 21.64 -11.15
CA ILE A 110 15.01 22.56 -11.63
C ILE A 110 15.38 24.00 -11.22
N GLU A 111 15.73 24.22 -9.96
CA GLU A 111 16.13 25.54 -9.46
C GLU A 111 17.37 26.07 -10.20
N ALA A 112 18.35 25.20 -10.49
CA ALA A 112 19.51 25.56 -11.29
C ALA A 112 19.14 25.97 -12.72
N ILE A 113 18.23 25.23 -13.38
CA ILE A 113 17.77 25.55 -14.74
C ILE A 113 17.03 26.90 -14.75
N GLU A 114 16.16 27.16 -13.77
CA GLU A 114 15.45 28.44 -13.67
C GLU A 114 16.41 29.63 -13.51
N LYS A 115 17.45 29.47 -12.69
CA LYS A 115 18.51 30.48 -12.50
C LYS A 115 19.33 30.75 -13.76
N THR A 116 19.44 29.79 -14.68
CA THR A 116 20.15 29.96 -15.96
C THR A 116 19.33 30.71 -17.03
N GLY A 117 18.06 31.02 -16.77
CA GLY A 117 17.18 31.74 -17.72
C GLY A 117 16.71 30.90 -18.91
N LEU A 118 16.92 29.58 -18.88
CA LEU A 118 16.41 28.64 -19.88
C LEU A 118 14.88 28.49 -19.73
N ARG A 119 14.10 29.36 -20.38
CA ARG A 119 12.66 29.13 -20.56
C ARG A 119 12.42 28.07 -21.63
N LYS A 120 11.52 27.11 -21.34
CA LYS A 120 10.98 26.19 -22.35
C LYS A 120 10.49 27.01 -23.55
N ARG A 121 10.94 26.63 -24.76
CA ARG A 121 10.27 27.09 -25.99
C ARG A 121 8.94 26.35 -26.04
N ASP A 122 7.85 27.09 -25.89
CA ASP A 122 6.52 26.59 -26.21
C ASP A 122 6.55 26.07 -27.66
N ARG A 123 6.16 24.81 -27.85
CA ARG A 123 5.87 24.21 -29.17
C ARG A 123 4.40 23.93 -29.25
#